data_AF-F6B6C0-F1
#
_entry.id   AF-F6B6C0-F1
#
_cell.length_a   1.000
_cell.length_b   1.000
_cell.length_c   1.000
_cell.angle_alpha   90.00
_cell.angle_beta   90.00
_cell.angle_gamma   90.00
#
_symmetry.space_group_name_H-M   'P 1'
#
loop_
_entity.id
_entity.type
_entity.pdbx_description
1 polymer ?
#
loop_
_entity_poly.entity_id
_entity_poly.type
_entity_poly.pdbx_seq_one_letter_code
_entity_poly.pdbx_strand_id
1 'polypeptide(L)'
;MIIKIVRDRFWVKASNIERWAEILKLLPEKIPCSSKKDIARDYLGYKVDEKGRIVNADEVYGLFGIEKAKDSVTIVGCNFIRANEEGYELTESAIELVERYKQNDGWEKILAKQLLKYSIRVRSIAFALLNGGYLCFEKRYMENLANAYITLNDKEYYIFRDKPEDVNINTLMNDYSSKILGGFWRKELDIDDAEEIVFKGVNKEYPSLGSMSTYLKIPVLLFGYLGWIIENGDRRYVLDKHKIKNDADKEVYDSLVYQTDTEEIEVLKELIKEYSDIRGFFPIGIVGSMLKNRIDRESNATEEQWIDHYFITGINEGRFKIKDHEQGQPRHGRGLLGKKDYQLIKLEILEIRD
;
A
#
# COMPACT_ATOMS: atom_id res chain seq x y z
N MET A 1 19.63 2.67 -7.05
CA MET A 1 18.96 3.79 -7.74
C MET A 1 18.62 4.94 -6.80
N ILE A 2 18.81 6.19 -7.25
CA ILE A 2 18.26 7.39 -6.59
C ILE A 2 16.95 7.79 -7.26
N ILE A 3 15.87 7.85 -6.48
CA ILE A 3 14.55 8.32 -6.92
C ILE A 3 14.26 9.66 -6.22
N LYS A 4 14.09 10.73 -7.01
CA LYS A 4 13.75 12.05 -6.49
C LYS A 4 12.25 12.17 -6.32
N ILE A 5 11.81 12.56 -5.13
CA ILE A 5 10.40 12.72 -4.79
C ILE A 5 10.11 14.22 -4.59
N VAL A 6 9.19 14.74 -5.38
CA VAL A 6 8.68 16.10 -5.22
C VAL A 6 7.74 16.15 -3.99
N ARG A 7 7.51 17.35 -3.46
CA ARG A 7 6.45 17.55 -2.46
C ARG A 7 5.11 17.12 -3.07
N ASP A 8 4.37 16.24 -2.40
CA ASP A 8 3.00 15.92 -2.81
C ASP A 8 2.16 17.21 -2.81
N ARG A 9 1.38 17.40 -3.87
CA ARG A 9 0.47 18.54 -4.00
C ARG A 9 -0.92 18.04 -4.34
N PHE A 10 -1.61 17.57 -3.31
CA PHE A 10 -3.02 17.20 -3.40
C PHE A 10 -3.91 18.44 -3.24
N TRP A 11 -5.22 18.28 -3.44
CA TRP A 11 -6.18 19.32 -3.09
C TRP A 11 -6.21 19.54 -1.57
N VAL A 12 -6.46 20.76 -1.10
CA VAL A 12 -6.24 21.12 0.33
C VAL A 12 -7.47 20.95 1.22
N LYS A 13 -8.67 21.11 0.64
CA LYS A 13 -9.94 21.05 1.37
C LYS A 13 -10.58 19.69 1.17
N ALA A 14 -10.97 19.02 2.26
CA ALA A 14 -11.64 17.72 2.19
C ALA A 14 -12.92 17.76 1.33
N SER A 15 -13.64 18.88 1.33
CA SER A 15 -14.84 19.14 0.52
C SER A 15 -14.59 19.26 -0.99
N ASN A 16 -13.34 19.13 -1.45
CA ASN A 16 -12.95 19.32 -2.84
C ASN A 16 -12.29 18.04 -3.39
N ILE A 17 -12.79 16.88 -2.99
CA ILE A 17 -12.28 15.57 -3.43
C ILE A 17 -12.41 15.36 -4.93
N GLU A 18 -13.39 16.02 -5.54
CA GLU A 18 -13.66 16.05 -6.98
C GLU A 18 -12.64 16.90 -7.76
N ARG A 19 -11.80 17.69 -7.07
CA ARG A 19 -11.00 18.75 -7.71
C ARG A 19 -10.14 18.27 -8.86
N TRP A 20 -9.50 17.11 -8.70
CA TRP A 20 -8.67 16.54 -9.76
C TRP A 20 -9.51 16.02 -10.93
N ALA A 21 -10.65 15.39 -10.68
CA ALA A 21 -11.56 14.97 -11.73
C ALA A 21 -12.12 16.18 -12.52
N GLU A 22 -12.48 17.27 -11.82
CA GLU A 22 -12.92 18.52 -12.45
C GLU A 22 -11.82 19.18 -13.31
N ILE A 23 -10.57 19.14 -12.87
CA ILE A 23 -9.44 19.63 -13.69
C ILE A 23 -9.27 18.75 -14.93
N LEU A 24 -9.21 17.43 -14.76
CA LEU A 24 -8.97 16.50 -15.86
C LEU A 24 -10.08 16.52 -16.91
N LYS A 25 -11.34 16.74 -16.49
CA LYS A 25 -12.51 16.88 -17.36
C LYS A 25 -12.41 18.03 -18.36
N LEU A 26 -11.61 19.07 -18.06
CA LEU A 26 -11.40 20.24 -18.92
C LEU A 26 -10.27 20.02 -19.94
N LEU A 27 -9.48 18.96 -19.80
CA LEU A 27 -8.35 18.68 -20.65
C LEU A 27 -8.74 17.72 -21.79
N PRO A 28 -8.23 17.94 -23.02
CA PRO A 28 -8.29 16.92 -24.05
C PRO A 28 -7.35 15.75 -23.70
N GLU A 29 -7.57 14.59 -24.31
CA GLU A 29 -6.69 13.42 -24.12
C GLU A 29 -5.25 13.69 -24.56
N LYS A 30 -5.06 14.40 -25.68
CA LYS A 30 -3.75 14.87 -26.16
C LYS A 30 -3.62 16.37 -25.97
N ILE A 31 -2.54 16.80 -25.32
CA ILE A 31 -2.29 18.17 -24.90
C ILE A 31 -0.98 18.65 -25.53
N PRO A 32 -1.02 19.34 -26.68
CA PRO A 32 0.17 19.83 -27.40
C PRO A 32 0.78 21.06 -26.72
N CYS A 33 1.18 20.91 -25.46
CA CYS A 33 1.88 21.92 -24.67
C CYS A 33 3.27 21.40 -24.32
N SER A 34 4.28 22.28 -24.37
CA SER A 34 5.65 21.94 -23.99
C SER A 34 5.91 21.97 -22.48
N SER A 35 4.97 22.50 -21.68
CA SER A 35 5.18 22.60 -20.23
C SER A 35 3.88 22.60 -19.42
N LYS A 36 3.99 22.16 -18.15
CA LYS A 36 2.88 22.14 -17.18
C LYS A 36 2.20 23.49 -16.98
N LYS A 37 2.97 24.59 -17.06
CA LYS A 37 2.46 25.96 -16.95
C LYS A 37 1.65 26.39 -18.18
N ASP A 38 2.00 25.89 -19.36
CA ASP A 38 1.23 26.16 -20.58
C ASP A 38 -0.10 25.43 -20.51
N ILE A 39 -0.15 24.17 -20.04
CA ILE A 39 -1.42 23.46 -19.79
C ILE A 39 -2.30 24.26 -18.82
N ALA A 40 -1.72 24.71 -17.70
CA ALA A 40 -2.45 25.47 -16.69
C ALA A 40 -3.01 26.79 -17.23
N ARG A 41 -2.25 27.51 -18.06
CA ARG A 41 -2.67 28.79 -18.66
C ARG A 41 -3.70 28.57 -19.79
N ASP A 42 -3.37 27.71 -20.73
CA ASP A 42 -4.05 27.63 -22.03
C ASP A 42 -5.33 26.79 -21.98
N TYR A 43 -5.39 25.79 -21.08
CA TYR A 43 -6.57 24.92 -20.94
C TYR A 43 -7.37 25.19 -19.67
N LEU A 44 -6.70 25.55 -18.57
CA LEU A 44 -7.34 25.64 -17.25
C LEU A 44 -7.57 27.08 -16.78
N GLY A 45 -7.07 28.08 -17.52
CA GLY A 45 -7.25 29.49 -17.20
C GLY A 45 -6.52 29.96 -15.93
N TYR A 46 -5.53 29.21 -15.44
CA TYR A 46 -4.77 29.61 -14.27
C TYR A 46 -3.76 30.71 -14.59
N LYS A 47 -3.56 31.60 -13.62
CA LYS A 47 -2.48 32.59 -13.67
C LYS A 47 -1.14 31.93 -13.41
N VAL A 48 -0.14 32.35 -14.16
CA VAL A 48 1.27 31.96 -13.97
C VAL A 48 2.04 33.21 -13.56
N ASP A 49 2.81 33.11 -12.48
CA ASP A 49 3.64 34.24 -12.03
C ASP A 49 4.89 34.42 -12.89
N GLU A 50 5.63 35.52 -12.66
CA GLU A 50 6.88 35.84 -13.36
C GLU A 50 7.96 34.76 -13.22
N LYS A 51 7.85 33.91 -12.20
CA LYS A 51 8.76 32.78 -11.93
C LYS A 51 8.29 31.49 -12.58
N GLY A 52 7.21 31.52 -13.37
CA GLY A 52 6.65 30.35 -14.05
C GLY A 52 5.85 29.42 -13.14
N ARG A 53 5.44 29.88 -11.94
CA ARG A 53 4.64 29.07 -11.00
C ARG A 53 3.15 29.30 -11.22
N ILE A 54 2.38 28.21 -11.18
CA ILE A 54 0.92 28.29 -11.22
C ILE A 54 0.43 28.88 -9.90
N VAL A 55 -0.24 30.02 -9.96
CA VAL A 55 -0.66 30.80 -8.78
C VAL A 55 -1.88 30.15 -8.14
N ASN A 56 -1.79 29.87 -6.84
CA ASN A 56 -2.89 29.34 -6.01
C ASN A 56 -3.54 28.03 -6.52
N ALA A 57 -2.83 27.26 -7.34
CA ALA A 57 -3.31 25.97 -7.86
C ALA A 57 -2.20 24.92 -7.83
N ASP A 58 -1.60 24.76 -6.64
CA ASP A 58 -0.50 23.82 -6.39
C ASP A 58 -0.92 22.37 -6.75
N GLU A 59 -2.22 22.04 -6.62
CA GLU A 59 -2.78 20.73 -6.90
C GLU A 59 -2.62 20.27 -8.35
N VAL A 60 -2.46 21.20 -9.30
CA VAL A 60 -2.26 20.90 -10.72
C VAL A 60 -0.97 20.12 -10.93
N TYR A 61 0.09 20.47 -10.19
CA TYR A 61 1.37 19.77 -10.30
C TYR A 61 1.29 18.32 -9.82
N GLY A 62 0.36 17.99 -8.91
CA GLY A 62 0.16 16.64 -8.41
C GLY A 62 -0.49 15.69 -9.42
N LEU A 63 -1.04 16.20 -10.53
CA LEU A 63 -1.60 15.38 -11.60
C LEU A 63 -0.52 14.74 -12.49
N PHE A 64 0.70 15.28 -12.50
CA PHE A 64 1.75 14.84 -13.41
C PHE A 64 2.46 13.57 -12.93
N GLY A 65 3.01 12.82 -13.88
CA GLY A 65 3.72 11.58 -13.61
C GLY A 65 5.22 11.71 -13.37
N ILE A 66 5.95 10.76 -13.95
CA ILE A 66 7.39 10.59 -13.82
C ILE A 66 8.11 11.48 -14.83
N GLU A 67 9.20 12.10 -14.39
CA GLU A 67 10.16 12.80 -15.25
C GLU A 67 11.49 12.05 -15.22
N LYS A 68 11.90 11.52 -16.38
CA LYS A 68 13.19 10.83 -16.55
C LYS A 68 14.21 11.83 -17.09
N ALA A 69 15.32 11.98 -16.38
CA ALA A 69 16.55 12.59 -16.87
C ALA A 69 17.63 11.51 -16.98
N LYS A 70 18.70 11.77 -17.73
CA LYS A 70 19.76 10.80 -18.07
C LYS A 70 20.21 9.92 -16.89
N ASP A 71 20.38 10.53 -15.70
CA ASP A 71 20.91 9.85 -14.51
C ASP A 71 19.98 9.97 -13.29
N SER A 72 18.72 10.42 -13.46
CA SER A 72 17.79 10.50 -12.32
C SER A 72 16.33 10.43 -12.74
N VAL A 73 15.54 9.73 -11.93
CA VAL A 73 14.09 9.70 -12.04
C VAL A 73 13.48 10.61 -10.99
N THR A 74 12.53 11.45 -11.40
CA THR A 74 11.77 12.32 -10.51
C THR A 74 10.29 11.94 -10.55
N ILE A 75 9.72 11.58 -9.40
CA ILE A 75 8.28 11.38 -9.23
C ILE A 75 7.67 12.72 -8.84
N VAL A 76 6.87 13.31 -9.74
CA VAL A 76 6.28 14.64 -9.55
C VAL A 76 4.92 14.57 -8.86
N GLY A 77 4.11 13.56 -9.19
CA GLY A 77 2.75 13.41 -8.73
C GLY A 77 2.18 12.04 -9.06
N CYS A 78 0.87 11.97 -9.34
CA CYS A 78 0.11 10.74 -9.42
C CYS A 78 -0.20 10.25 -10.84
N ASN A 79 0.57 10.67 -11.84
CA ASN A 79 0.55 10.09 -13.20
C ASN A 79 -0.84 10.05 -13.86
N PHE A 80 -1.66 11.09 -13.66
CA PHE A 80 -2.87 11.30 -14.47
C PHE A 80 -2.54 11.99 -15.79
N ILE A 81 -1.48 12.80 -15.81
CA ILE A 81 -0.95 13.45 -17.01
C ILE A 81 0.51 13.03 -17.18
N ARG A 82 0.84 12.45 -18.34
CA ARG A 82 2.21 12.02 -18.67
C ARG A 82 2.76 12.81 -19.84
N ALA A 83 4.06 13.05 -19.85
CA ALA A 83 4.74 13.66 -20.98
C ALA A 83 4.94 12.61 -22.10
N ASN A 84 4.87 13.05 -23.35
CA ASN A 84 5.21 12.27 -24.53
C ASN A 84 6.03 13.14 -25.50
N GLU A 85 6.39 12.62 -26.67
CA GLU A 85 7.19 13.36 -27.66
C GLU A 85 6.45 14.59 -28.23
N GLU A 86 5.13 14.59 -28.22
CA GLU A 86 4.26 15.63 -28.77
C GLU A 86 3.80 16.68 -27.73
N GLY A 87 4.17 16.50 -26.45
CA GLY A 87 3.72 17.32 -25.33
C GLY A 87 3.30 16.46 -24.14
N TYR A 88 1.99 16.44 -23.85
CA TYR A 88 1.41 15.66 -22.76
C TYR A 88 0.15 14.92 -23.19
N GLU A 89 -0.22 13.91 -22.42
CA GLU A 89 -1.48 13.19 -22.60
C GLU A 89 -2.07 12.72 -21.27
N LEU A 90 -3.38 12.54 -21.27
CA LEU A 90 -4.10 11.89 -20.19
C LEU A 90 -3.78 10.39 -20.18
N THR A 91 -3.55 9.83 -19.00
CA THR A 91 -3.39 8.38 -18.85
C THR A 91 -4.74 7.67 -18.88
N GLU A 92 -4.74 6.36 -19.10
CA GLU A 92 -5.96 5.54 -19.07
C GLU A 92 -6.73 5.73 -17.75
N SER A 93 -6.04 5.76 -16.60
CA SER A 93 -6.65 6.05 -15.30
C SER A 93 -7.29 7.45 -15.24
N ALA A 94 -6.74 8.45 -15.94
CA ALA A 94 -7.30 9.79 -15.97
C ALA A 94 -8.59 9.84 -16.79
N ILE A 95 -8.59 9.16 -17.94
CA ILE A 95 -9.77 9.03 -18.80
C ILE A 95 -10.87 8.29 -18.04
N GLU A 96 -10.55 7.14 -17.43
CA GLU A 96 -11.49 6.38 -16.61
C GLU A 96 -12.04 7.22 -15.44
N LEU A 97 -11.18 7.94 -14.72
CA LEU A 97 -11.62 8.83 -13.63
C LEU A 97 -12.64 9.87 -14.12
N VAL A 98 -12.39 10.50 -15.26
CA VAL A 98 -13.30 11.51 -15.84
C VAL A 98 -14.63 10.89 -16.27
N GLU A 99 -14.61 9.70 -16.88
CA GLU A 99 -15.82 8.99 -17.30
C GLU A 99 -16.70 8.60 -16.11
N ARG A 100 -16.09 7.95 -15.10
CA ARG A 100 -16.77 7.57 -13.85
C ARG A 100 -17.28 8.78 -13.09
N TYR A 101 -16.51 9.86 -13.08
CA TYR A 101 -16.91 11.11 -12.43
C TYR A 101 -18.13 11.74 -13.09
N LYS A 102 -18.19 11.78 -14.43
CA LYS A 102 -19.35 12.25 -15.19
C LYS A 102 -20.61 11.43 -14.91
N GLN A 103 -20.45 10.14 -14.62
CA GLN A 103 -21.54 9.22 -14.27
C GLN A 103 -21.88 9.23 -12.78
N ASN A 104 -21.06 9.91 -11.96
CA ASN A 104 -21.12 9.88 -10.50
C ASN A 104 -21.13 8.44 -9.94
N ASP A 105 -20.28 7.57 -10.50
CA ASP A 105 -20.21 6.16 -10.13
C ASP A 105 -18.77 5.71 -9.86
N GLY A 106 -18.44 5.47 -8.59
CA GLY A 106 -17.20 4.80 -8.18
C GLY A 106 -15.89 5.52 -8.52
N TRP A 107 -15.94 6.80 -8.91
CA TRP A 107 -14.77 7.59 -9.31
C TRP A 107 -13.79 7.81 -8.14
N GLU A 108 -14.29 7.83 -6.91
CA GLU A 108 -13.50 7.95 -5.69
C GLU A 108 -12.55 6.77 -5.51
N LYS A 109 -12.97 5.56 -5.93
CA LYS A 109 -12.14 4.35 -5.92
C LYS A 109 -11.00 4.46 -6.93
N ILE A 110 -11.28 4.95 -8.13
CA ILE A 110 -10.26 5.19 -9.17
C ILE A 110 -9.23 6.21 -8.67
N LEU A 111 -9.68 7.29 -8.04
CA LEU A 111 -8.82 8.30 -7.43
C LEU A 111 -7.95 7.70 -6.30
N ALA A 112 -8.57 6.95 -5.38
CA ALA A 112 -7.88 6.31 -4.26
C ALA A 112 -6.83 5.30 -4.73
N LYS A 113 -7.18 4.46 -5.71
CA LYS A 113 -6.27 3.52 -6.37
C LYS A 113 -5.09 4.25 -7.00
N GLN A 114 -5.31 5.35 -7.72
CA GLN A 114 -4.21 6.08 -8.35
C GLN A 114 -3.26 6.70 -7.32
N LEU A 115 -3.80 7.29 -6.25
CA LEU A 115 -3.01 7.82 -5.14
C LEU A 115 -2.16 6.73 -4.47
N LEU A 116 -2.77 5.57 -4.22
CA LEU A 116 -2.10 4.40 -3.67
C LEU A 116 -1.05 3.83 -4.62
N LYS A 117 -1.27 3.90 -5.93
CA LYS A 117 -0.34 3.38 -6.94
C LYS A 117 0.87 4.29 -7.10
N TYR A 118 0.68 5.61 -7.17
CA TYR A 118 1.72 6.53 -7.60
C TYR A 118 2.29 7.49 -6.54
N SER A 119 1.63 7.76 -5.41
CA SER A 119 2.26 8.56 -4.35
C SER A 119 3.05 7.67 -3.39
N ILE A 120 4.39 7.78 -3.42
CA ILE A 120 5.27 6.99 -2.55
C ILE A 120 4.95 7.20 -1.06
N ARG A 121 4.56 8.40 -0.64
CA ARG A 121 4.18 8.66 0.77
C ARG A 121 2.87 7.97 1.13
N VAL A 122 1.88 8.00 0.25
CA VAL A 122 0.60 7.27 0.45
C VAL A 122 0.85 5.77 0.47
N ARG A 123 1.70 5.25 -0.43
CA ARG A 123 2.18 3.87 -0.42
C ARG A 123 2.82 3.49 0.90
N SER A 124 3.66 4.37 1.46
CA SER A 124 4.36 4.11 2.73
C SER A 124 3.38 3.93 3.89
N ILE A 125 2.36 4.78 3.96
CA ILE A 125 1.28 4.67 4.95
C ILE A 125 0.55 3.34 4.76
N ALA A 126 0.11 3.04 3.53
CA ALA A 126 -0.64 1.83 3.26
C ALA A 126 0.17 0.56 3.49
N PHE A 127 1.43 0.54 3.06
CA PHE A 127 2.40 -0.51 3.34
C PHE A 127 2.47 -0.79 4.84
N ALA A 128 2.69 0.22 5.67
CA ALA A 128 2.82 -0.01 7.10
C ALA A 128 1.53 -0.60 7.72
N LEU A 129 0.37 -0.08 7.31
CA LEU A 129 -0.94 -0.54 7.84
C LEU A 129 -1.38 -1.91 7.31
N LEU A 130 -0.93 -2.32 6.12
CA LEU A 130 -1.20 -3.66 5.57
C LEU A 130 -0.32 -4.74 6.22
N ASN A 131 0.84 -4.35 6.77
CA ASN A 131 1.89 -5.25 7.23
C ASN A 131 2.08 -5.21 8.75
N GLY A 132 0.97 -5.29 9.49
CA GLY A 132 0.95 -5.40 10.96
C GLY A 132 0.98 -4.07 11.71
N GLY A 133 1.17 -2.96 11.00
CA GLY A 133 1.14 -1.64 11.62
C GLY A 133 -0.27 -1.11 11.86
N TYR A 134 -0.38 -0.10 12.72
CA TYR A 134 -1.62 0.62 13.00
C TYR A 134 -1.37 2.12 13.15
N LEU A 135 -2.33 2.93 12.71
CA LEU A 135 -2.33 4.38 12.81
C LEU A 135 -3.01 4.79 14.12
N CYS A 136 -2.35 5.62 14.91
CA CYS A 136 -2.87 6.17 16.16
C CYS A 136 -3.15 7.66 16.04
N PHE A 137 -4.27 8.09 16.65
CA PHE A 137 -4.54 9.50 16.92
C PHE A 137 -4.62 9.74 18.42
N GLU A 138 -4.05 10.85 18.90
CA GLU A 138 -4.05 11.17 20.33
C GLU A 138 -5.48 11.34 20.88
N LYS A 139 -6.39 11.89 20.06
CA LYS A 139 -7.79 12.15 20.43
C LYS A 139 -8.72 11.28 19.59
N ARG A 140 -9.42 11.87 18.62
CA ARG A 140 -10.29 11.16 17.68
C ARG A 140 -9.63 11.05 16.31
N TYR A 141 -10.21 10.22 15.45
CA TYR A 141 -9.79 10.10 14.06
C TYR A 141 -9.57 11.48 13.41
N MET A 142 -8.37 11.68 12.86
CA MET A 142 -7.95 12.92 12.18
C MET A 142 -7.87 14.19 13.07
N GLU A 143 -7.99 14.06 14.39
CA GLU A 143 -7.70 15.13 15.33
C GLU A 143 -6.21 15.16 15.71
N ASN A 144 -5.66 16.37 15.90
CA ASN A 144 -4.26 16.61 16.24
C ASN A 144 -3.24 15.86 15.36
N LEU A 145 -3.31 16.08 14.04
CA LEU A 145 -2.47 15.39 13.05
C LEU A 145 -0.96 15.42 13.36
N ALA A 146 -0.45 16.50 13.97
CA ALA A 146 0.98 16.61 14.30
C ALA A 146 1.48 15.52 15.26
N ASN A 147 0.58 14.93 16.05
CA ASN A 147 0.87 13.83 16.97
C ASN A 147 0.36 12.48 16.47
N ALA A 148 -0.25 12.40 15.29
CA ALA A 148 -0.65 11.12 14.73
C ALA A 148 0.56 10.36 14.20
N TYR A 149 0.64 9.08 14.55
CA TYR A 149 1.78 8.22 14.23
C TYR A 149 1.32 6.83 13.81
N ILE A 150 2.16 6.15 13.04
CA ILE A 150 2.01 4.72 12.77
C ILE A 150 2.98 3.96 13.66
N THR A 151 2.50 2.93 14.37
CA THR A 151 3.38 1.93 14.99
C THR A 151 3.56 0.77 14.02
N LEU A 152 4.80 0.40 13.73
CA LEU A 152 5.17 -0.78 12.95
C LEU A 152 6.45 -1.36 13.53
N ASN A 153 6.47 -2.67 13.86
CA ASN A 153 7.61 -3.35 14.48
C ASN A 153 8.17 -2.59 15.70
N ASP A 154 7.28 -2.23 16.64
CA ASP A 154 7.58 -1.46 17.87
C ASP A 154 8.23 -0.08 17.67
N LYS A 155 8.23 0.44 16.43
CA LYS A 155 8.72 1.79 16.11
C LYS A 155 7.57 2.70 15.72
N GLU A 156 7.58 3.91 16.29
CA GLU A 156 6.60 4.96 15.99
C GLU A 156 7.10 5.91 14.89
N TYR A 157 6.26 6.15 13.90
CA TYR A 157 6.52 7.07 12.79
C TYR A 157 5.46 8.18 12.76
N TYR A 158 5.85 9.40 13.10
CA TYR A 158 4.96 10.56 13.14
C TYR A 158 4.70 11.12 11.73
N ILE A 159 3.75 10.52 11.02
CA ILE A 159 3.57 10.65 9.57
C ILE A 159 3.25 12.08 9.06
N PHE A 160 2.73 12.97 9.90
CA PHE A 160 2.40 14.35 9.50
C PHE A 160 3.37 15.41 10.01
N ARG A 161 4.39 15.04 10.80
CA ARG A 161 5.39 15.99 11.28
C ARG A 161 6.28 16.45 10.13
N ASP A 162 6.64 17.73 10.15
CA ASP A 162 7.34 18.40 9.07
C ASP A 162 8.83 18.68 9.36
N LYS A 163 9.31 18.25 10.53
CA LYS A 163 10.68 18.42 10.96
C LYS A 163 11.55 17.22 10.57
N PRO A 164 12.65 17.42 9.82
CA PRO A 164 13.53 16.35 9.36
C PRO A 164 14.17 15.51 10.46
N GLU A 165 14.36 16.09 11.65
CA GLU A 165 14.95 15.42 12.82
C GLU A 165 14.00 14.45 13.53
N ASP A 166 12.69 14.55 13.29
CA ASP A 166 11.70 13.64 13.87
C ASP A 166 11.69 12.29 13.13
N VAL A 167 11.34 11.21 13.84
CA VAL A 167 11.00 9.93 13.21
C VAL A 167 9.65 10.08 12.51
N ASN A 168 9.67 10.29 11.20
CA ASN A 168 8.50 10.69 10.42
C ASN A 168 8.32 9.83 9.16
N ILE A 169 7.48 10.28 8.23
CA ILE A 169 7.18 9.56 6.98
C ILE A 169 8.44 9.30 6.13
N ASN A 170 9.42 10.21 6.10
CA ASN A 170 10.67 9.97 5.39
C ASN A 170 11.50 8.86 6.06
N THR A 171 11.46 8.75 7.39
CA THR A 171 12.12 7.64 8.11
C THR A 171 11.45 6.32 7.75
N LEU A 172 10.12 6.26 7.73
CA LEU A 172 9.37 5.07 7.29
C LEU A 172 9.72 4.68 5.84
N MET A 173 9.75 5.67 4.94
CA MET A 173 10.13 5.48 3.55
C MET A 173 11.54 4.93 3.38
N ASN A 174 12.49 5.36 4.20
CA ASN A 174 13.87 4.91 4.12
C ASN A 174 14.05 3.52 4.73
N ASP A 175 13.44 3.26 5.90
CA ASP A 175 13.54 1.96 6.58
C ASP A 175 12.99 0.80 5.72
N TYR A 176 12.01 1.08 4.86
CA TYR A 176 11.34 0.09 4.01
C TYR A 176 11.37 0.44 2.52
N SER A 177 12.42 1.12 2.05
CA SER A 177 12.46 1.73 0.70
C SER A 177 12.16 0.77 -0.45
N SER A 178 12.84 -0.38 -0.48
CA SER A 178 12.64 -1.44 -1.47
C SER A 178 11.21 -1.98 -1.45
N LYS A 179 10.66 -2.20 -0.24
CA LYS A 179 9.32 -2.79 -0.05
C LYS A 179 8.20 -1.82 -0.41
N ILE A 180 8.35 -0.53 -0.06
CA ILE A 180 7.39 0.53 -0.39
C ILE A 180 7.35 0.80 -1.90
N LEU A 181 8.51 0.72 -2.56
CA LEU A 181 8.58 0.78 -4.01
C LEU A 181 7.78 -0.41 -4.58
N GLY A 182 8.14 -1.63 -4.18
CA GLY A 182 7.45 -2.87 -4.56
C GLY A 182 7.59 -3.19 -6.05
N GLY A 183 7.08 -4.35 -6.47
CA GLY A 183 7.24 -4.85 -7.83
C GLY A 183 6.63 -3.93 -8.91
N PHE A 184 5.53 -3.25 -8.58
CA PHE A 184 4.89 -2.29 -9.51
C PHE A 184 5.85 -1.20 -9.98
N TRP A 185 6.48 -0.47 -9.04
CA TRP A 185 7.37 0.62 -9.39
C TRP A 185 8.71 0.14 -9.96
N ARG A 186 9.21 -1.01 -9.50
CA ARG A 186 10.40 -1.63 -10.09
C ARG A 186 10.20 -1.89 -11.58
N LYS A 187 9.05 -2.46 -11.95
CA LYS A 187 8.65 -2.67 -13.35
C LYS A 187 8.46 -1.35 -14.11
N GLU A 188 7.76 -0.38 -13.52
CA GLU A 188 7.49 0.93 -14.15
C GLU A 188 8.78 1.71 -14.47
N LEU A 189 9.80 1.54 -13.62
CA LEU A 189 11.07 2.25 -13.72
C LEU A 189 12.21 1.42 -14.31
N ASP A 190 11.95 0.15 -14.65
CA ASP A 190 12.95 -0.81 -15.15
C ASP A 190 14.14 -0.98 -14.19
N ILE A 191 13.82 -1.28 -12.93
CA ILE A 191 14.78 -1.43 -11.82
C ILE A 191 14.90 -2.90 -11.45
N ASP A 192 16.12 -3.42 -11.41
CA ASP A 192 16.43 -4.78 -10.98
C ASP A 192 16.11 -5.00 -9.49
N ASP A 193 15.60 -6.17 -9.12
CA ASP A 193 15.17 -6.49 -7.75
C ASP A 193 16.29 -6.33 -6.70
N ALA A 194 17.55 -6.58 -7.06
CA ALA A 194 18.70 -6.42 -6.17
C ALA A 194 19.16 -4.96 -6.01
N GLU A 195 18.65 -4.04 -6.83
CA GLU A 195 19.07 -2.64 -6.77
C GLU A 195 18.54 -1.94 -5.51
N GLU A 196 19.47 -1.32 -4.77
CA GLU A 196 19.16 -0.54 -3.56
C GLU A 196 18.43 0.76 -3.91
N ILE A 197 17.36 1.07 -3.19
CA ILE A 197 16.52 2.24 -3.45
C ILE A 197 16.78 3.33 -2.42
N VAL A 198 17.11 4.53 -2.90
CA VAL A 198 17.28 5.72 -2.07
C VAL A 198 16.33 6.82 -2.52
N PHE A 199 15.45 7.25 -1.61
CA PHE A 199 14.55 8.37 -1.85
C PHE A 199 15.19 9.69 -1.45
N LYS A 200 15.27 10.64 -2.39
CA LYS A 200 15.80 11.99 -2.17
C LYS A 200 14.81 13.07 -2.54
N GLY A 201 15.03 14.29 -2.06
CA GLY A 201 14.35 15.46 -2.59
C GLY A 201 14.99 15.90 -3.91
N VAL A 202 14.30 16.74 -4.69
CA VAL A 202 14.82 17.25 -5.98
C VAL A 202 16.22 17.88 -5.83
N ASN A 203 16.42 18.65 -4.76
CA ASN A 203 17.67 19.35 -4.43
C ASN A 203 18.10 19.13 -2.96
N LYS A 204 17.69 18.02 -2.35
CA LYS A 204 17.92 17.74 -0.91
C LYS A 204 18.18 16.25 -0.70
N GLU A 205 18.91 15.92 0.36
CA GLU A 205 19.18 14.52 0.76
C GLU A 205 17.92 13.74 1.15
N TYR A 206 16.84 14.44 1.52
CA TYR A 206 15.56 13.83 1.86
C TYR A 206 14.39 14.52 1.14
N PRO A 207 13.28 13.80 0.87
CA PRO A 207 12.08 14.38 0.31
C PRO A 207 11.52 15.52 1.19
N SER A 208 10.94 16.55 0.57
CA SER A 208 10.40 17.70 1.32
C SER A 208 9.25 17.29 2.25
N LEU A 209 9.29 17.73 3.51
CA LEU A 209 8.23 17.54 4.50
C LEU A 209 7.30 18.76 4.65
N GLY A 210 7.51 19.82 3.86
CA GLY A 210 6.70 21.04 3.97
C GLY A 210 5.22 20.77 3.73
N SER A 211 4.37 21.18 4.67
CA SER A 211 2.90 21.05 4.58
C SER A 211 2.37 19.60 4.53
N MET A 212 3.09 18.61 5.11
CA MET A 212 2.61 17.21 5.14
C MET A 212 1.23 17.08 5.77
N SER A 213 0.97 17.73 6.90
CA SER A 213 -0.36 17.74 7.55
C SER A 213 -1.47 18.30 6.64
N THR A 214 -1.12 19.12 5.65
CA THR A 214 -2.08 19.69 4.70
C THR A 214 -2.36 18.77 3.52
N TYR A 215 -1.31 18.16 2.96
CA TYR A 215 -1.45 17.32 1.77
C TYR A 215 -1.75 15.87 2.14
N LEU A 216 -0.94 15.23 2.98
CA LEU A 216 -1.11 13.79 3.28
C LEU A 216 -2.40 13.46 4.03
N LYS A 217 -3.02 14.42 4.72
CA LYS A 217 -4.33 14.19 5.37
C LYS A 217 -5.41 13.78 4.37
N ILE A 218 -5.25 14.18 3.11
CA ILE A 218 -6.29 14.11 2.09
C ILE A 218 -6.49 12.69 1.58
N PRO A 219 -5.43 11.96 1.15
CA PRO A 219 -5.52 10.53 0.92
C PRO A 219 -6.07 9.74 2.11
N VAL A 220 -5.65 10.07 3.35
CA VAL A 220 -6.13 9.39 4.56
C VAL A 220 -7.63 9.60 4.76
N LEU A 221 -8.14 10.82 4.55
CA LEU A 221 -9.58 11.12 4.60
C LEU A 221 -10.36 10.39 3.50
N LEU A 222 -9.82 10.34 2.27
CA LEU A 222 -10.44 9.59 1.18
C LEU A 222 -10.52 8.09 1.52
N PHE A 223 -9.46 7.52 2.08
CA PHE A 223 -9.48 6.12 2.53
C PHE A 223 -10.48 5.89 3.67
N GLY A 224 -10.60 6.83 4.62
CA GLY A 224 -11.64 6.81 5.63
C GLY A 224 -13.06 6.89 5.04
N TYR A 225 -13.28 7.78 4.08
CA TYR A 225 -14.56 7.92 3.36
C TYR A 225 -14.95 6.64 2.61
N LEU A 226 -14.00 6.00 1.94
CA LEU A 226 -14.20 4.70 1.29
C LEU A 226 -14.35 3.55 2.29
N GLY A 227 -14.18 3.79 3.60
CA GLY A 227 -14.16 2.77 4.64
C GLY A 227 -13.01 1.78 4.50
N TRP A 228 -11.92 2.18 3.83
CA TRP A 228 -10.67 1.41 3.79
C TRP A 228 -9.93 1.48 5.12
N ILE A 229 -10.06 2.60 5.85
CA ILE A 229 -9.52 2.71 7.21
C ILE A 229 -10.64 2.44 8.20
N ILE A 230 -10.42 1.46 9.08
CA ILE A 230 -11.37 1.03 10.11
C ILE A 230 -10.73 1.14 11.50
N GLU A 231 -11.54 1.40 12.52
CA GLU A 231 -11.10 1.43 13.91
C GLU A 231 -10.95 0.00 14.45
N ASN A 232 -9.82 -0.27 15.11
CA ASN A 232 -9.45 -1.58 15.67
C ASN A 232 -8.91 -1.41 17.10
N GLY A 233 -9.81 -1.09 18.03
CA GLY A 233 -9.49 -0.77 19.42
C GLY A 233 -9.42 0.74 19.69
N ASP A 234 -9.12 1.12 20.93
CA ASP A 234 -9.14 2.54 21.34
C ASP A 234 -8.11 3.36 20.55
N ARG A 235 -8.60 4.18 19.61
CA ARG A 235 -7.83 5.13 18.77
C ARG A 235 -6.82 4.51 17.82
N ARG A 236 -6.91 3.20 17.58
CA ARG A 236 -6.08 2.49 16.61
C ARG A 236 -6.87 2.28 15.34
N TYR A 237 -6.25 2.59 14.22
CA TYR A 237 -6.87 2.51 12.91
C TYR A 237 -6.01 1.63 11.99
N VAL A 238 -6.65 0.69 11.31
CA VAL A 238 -5.99 -0.25 10.39
C VAL A 238 -6.64 -0.17 9.02
N LEU A 239 -6.00 -0.78 8.03
CA LEU A 239 -6.58 -0.93 6.71
C LEU A 239 -7.41 -2.22 6.61
N ASP A 240 -8.64 -2.10 6.11
CA ASP A 240 -9.49 -3.22 5.72
C ASP A 240 -8.89 -3.90 4.48
N LYS A 241 -8.18 -5.01 4.72
CA LYS A 241 -7.47 -5.76 3.69
C LYS A 241 -8.41 -6.27 2.60
N HIS A 242 -9.61 -6.75 2.96
CA HIS A 242 -10.56 -7.26 1.98
C HIS A 242 -11.10 -6.15 1.09
N LYS A 243 -11.46 -5.01 1.68
CA LYS A 243 -12.02 -3.88 0.94
C LYS A 243 -11.00 -3.27 -0.03
N ILE A 244 -9.76 -3.08 0.41
CA ILE A 244 -8.70 -2.53 -0.45
C ILE A 244 -8.36 -3.49 -1.57
N LYS A 245 -8.26 -4.80 -1.29
CA LYS A 245 -7.98 -5.81 -2.32
C LYS A 245 -9.06 -5.80 -3.43
N ASN A 246 -10.31 -5.55 -3.06
CA ASN A 246 -11.42 -5.44 -4.01
C ASN A 246 -11.45 -4.10 -4.75
N ASP A 247 -11.11 -2.99 -4.09
CA ASP A 247 -11.26 -1.65 -4.65
C ASP A 247 -10.00 -1.13 -5.40
N ALA A 248 -8.79 -1.56 -5.03
CA ALA A 248 -7.52 -1.04 -5.54
C ALA A 248 -6.84 -1.92 -6.61
N ASP A 249 -7.49 -3.04 -6.97
CA ASP A 249 -6.95 -4.17 -7.74
C ASP A 249 -5.87 -4.99 -7.03
N LYS A 250 -5.84 -6.28 -7.40
CA LYS A 250 -4.92 -7.27 -6.86
C LYS A 250 -3.44 -6.89 -7.06
N GLU A 251 -3.06 -6.38 -8.24
CA GLU A 251 -1.66 -6.02 -8.52
C GLU A 251 -1.12 -4.93 -7.58
N VAL A 252 -1.92 -3.87 -7.32
CA VAL A 252 -1.49 -2.78 -6.43
C VAL A 252 -1.44 -3.27 -4.99
N TYR A 253 -2.45 -4.03 -4.56
CA TYR A 253 -2.51 -4.63 -3.22
C TYR A 253 -1.32 -5.56 -2.97
N ASP A 254 -1.08 -6.53 -3.85
CA ASP A 254 0.02 -7.50 -3.73
C ASP A 254 1.39 -6.79 -3.77
N SER A 255 1.51 -5.63 -4.44
CA SER A 255 2.75 -4.83 -4.44
C SER A 255 3.07 -4.16 -3.10
N LEU A 256 2.11 -4.10 -2.17
CA LEU A 256 2.21 -3.41 -0.88
C LEU A 256 2.08 -4.35 0.31
N VAL A 257 1.46 -5.50 0.13
CA VAL A 257 1.45 -6.54 1.14
C VAL A 257 2.80 -7.22 1.12
N TYR A 258 3.58 -6.93 2.14
CA TYR A 258 4.57 -7.86 2.60
C TYR A 258 3.78 -8.99 3.24
N GLN A 259 3.57 -10.07 2.48
CA GLN A 259 3.35 -11.34 3.15
C GLN A 259 4.62 -11.55 3.96
N THR A 260 4.62 -11.10 5.21
CA THR A 260 5.45 -11.73 6.21
C THR A 260 4.90 -13.15 6.27
N ASP A 261 5.39 -14.01 5.37
CA ASP A 261 5.54 -15.42 5.65
C ASP A 261 5.98 -15.53 7.11
N THR A 262 6.91 -14.69 7.56
CA THR A 262 7.32 -14.55 8.96
C THR A 262 6.19 -14.47 10.01
N GLU A 263 5.14 -13.66 9.88
CA GLU A 263 4.14 -13.48 10.97
C GLU A 263 3.14 -14.64 10.99
N GLU A 264 2.68 -15.07 9.82
CA GLU A 264 1.89 -16.29 9.65
C GLU A 264 2.67 -17.53 10.13
N ILE A 265 3.94 -17.62 9.75
CA ILE A 265 4.85 -18.71 10.12
C ILE A 265 5.17 -18.66 11.61
N GLU A 266 5.36 -17.48 12.22
CA GLU A 266 5.54 -17.36 13.67
C GLU A 266 4.27 -17.79 14.41
N VAL A 267 3.08 -17.36 13.97
CA VAL A 267 1.81 -17.84 14.56
C VAL A 267 1.67 -19.36 14.39
N LEU A 268 2.03 -19.91 13.23
CA LEU A 268 2.05 -21.36 13.01
C LEU A 268 3.08 -22.07 13.90
N LYS A 269 4.30 -21.54 14.06
CA LYS A 269 5.34 -22.08 14.95
C LYS A 269 4.87 -22.08 16.40
N GLU A 270 4.24 -21.00 16.85
CA GLU A 270 3.65 -20.90 18.18
C GLU A 270 2.58 -21.96 18.40
N LEU A 271 1.63 -22.09 17.47
CA LEU A 271 0.57 -23.10 17.54
C LEU A 271 1.14 -24.52 17.49
N ILE A 272 2.13 -24.79 16.63
CA ILE A 272 2.81 -26.09 16.60
C ILE A 272 3.46 -26.36 17.96
N LYS A 273 4.16 -25.39 18.54
CA LYS A 273 4.82 -25.55 19.84
C LYS A 273 3.81 -25.81 20.98
N GLU A 274 2.66 -25.16 20.95
CA GLU A 274 1.59 -25.30 21.95
C GLU A 274 0.85 -26.65 21.85
N TYR A 275 0.59 -27.11 20.63
CA TYR A 275 -0.26 -28.28 20.37
C TYR A 275 0.50 -29.56 19.97
N SER A 276 1.84 -29.51 19.87
CA SER A 276 2.66 -30.70 19.62
C SER A 276 2.77 -31.58 20.86
N ASP A 277 2.79 -32.89 20.64
CA ASP A 277 3.23 -33.85 21.65
C ASP A 277 4.77 -33.84 21.81
N ILE A 278 5.27 -34.63 22.76
CA ILE A 278 6.71 -34.76 23.03
C ILE A 278 7.53 -35.29 21.84
N ARG A 279 6.89 -35.91 20.84
CA ARG A 279 7.52 -36.44 19.62
C ARG A 279 7.52 -35.39 18.50
N GLY A 280 6.80 -34.29 18.68
CA GLY A 280 6.67 -33.19 17.71
C GLY A 280 5.49 -33.37 16.74
N PHE A 281 4.54 -34.26 17.04
CA PHE A 281 3.31 -34.40 16.26
C PHE A 281 2.22 -33.47 16.79
N PHE A 282 1.53 -32.76 15.90
CA PHE A 282 0.38 -31.94 16.27
C PHE A 282 -0.87 -32.27 15.44
N PRO A 283 -2.07 -32.07 15.99
CA PRO A 283 -3.33 -32.27 15.28
C PRO A 283 -3.59 -31.17 14.25
N ILE A 284 -3.52 -31.52 12.96
CA ILE A 284 -3.62 -30.54 11.86
C ILE A 284 -4.96 -29.81 11.84
N GLY A 285 -6.06 -30.50 12.17
CA GLY A 285 -7.38 -29.88 12.20
C GLY A 285 -7.48 -28.78 13.26
N ILE A 286 -6.93 -29.03 14.45
CA ILE A 286 -6.98 -28.08 15.57
C ILE A 286 -6.06 -26.89 15.30
N VAL A 287 -4.80 -27.16 14.93
CA VAL A 287 -3.83 -26.10 14.62
C VAL A 287 -4.30 -25.26 13.43
N GLY A 288 -4.78 -25.92 12.36
CA GLY A 288 -5.29 -25.24 11.17
C GLY A 288 -6.52 -24.37 11.45
N SER A 289 -7.43 -24.83 12.31
CA SER A 289 -8.60 -24.05 12.77
C SER A 289 -8.18 -22.78 13.49
N MET A 290 -7.27 -22.90 14.46
CA MET A 290 -6.78 -21.77 15.24
C MET A 290 -5.99 -20.80 14.37
N LEU A 291 -5.18 -21.32 13.46
CA LEU A 291 -4.43 -20.51 12.51
C LEU A 291 -5.40 -19.70 11.64
N LYS A 292 -6.38 -20.34 10.99
CA LYS A 292 -7.42 -19.65 10.22
C LYS A 292 -8.07 -18.53 11.03
N ASN A 293 -8.45 -18.81 12.27
CA ASN A 293 -9.09 -17.80 13.13
C ASN A 293 -8.18 -16.63 13.49
N ARG A 294 -6.85 -16.83 13.53
CA ARG A 294 -5.87 -15.78 13.83
C ARG A 294 -5.47 -14.98 12.59
N ILE A 295 -5.32 -15.61 11.43
CA ILE A 295 -4.74 -14.97 10.23
C ILE A 295 -5.71 -14.75 9.08
N ASP A 296 -6.85 -15.46 9.04
CA ASP A 296 -7.83 -15.39 7.94
C ASP A 296 -9.26 -15.75 8.42
N ARG A 297 -9.70 -15.03 9.47
CA ARG A 297 -10.97 -15.31 10.18
C ARG A 297 -12.19 -15.20 9.25
N GLU A 298 -12.16 -14.25 8.33
CA GLU A 298 -13.30 -13.90 7.46
C GLU A 298 -13.34 -14.68 6.14
N SER A 299 -12.42 -15.64 5.94
CA SER A 299 -12.41 -16.47 4.75
C SER A 299 -13.73 -17.20 4.53
N ASN A 300 -14.28 -17.08 3.31
CA ASN A 300 -15.51 -17.75 2.86
C ASN A 300 -15.32 -19.26 2.59
N ALA A 301 -14.08 -19.75 2.59
CA ALA A 301 -13.81 -21.18 2.48
C ALA A 301 -14.29 -21.92 3.73
N THR A 302 -14.79 -23.15 3.55
CA THR A 302 -15.01 -24.02 4.71
C THR A 302 -13.67 -24.23 5.42
N GLU A 303 -13.72 -24.40 6.74
CA GLU A 303 -12.52 -24.58 7.56
C GLU A 303 -11.61 -25.69 7.02
N GLU A 304 -12.24 -26.80 6.62
CA GLU A 304 -11.60 -27.94 6.00
C GLU A 304 -10.89 -27.61 4.68
N GLN A 305 -11.55 -26.86 3.78
CA GLN A 305 -10.94 -26.44 2.51
C GLN A 305 -9.80 -25.46 2.72
N TRP A 306 -9.95 -24.56 3.69
CA TRP A 306 -8.93 -23.58 4.03
C TRP A 306 -7.66 -24.26 4.54
N ILE A 307 -7.81 -25.21 5.47
CA ILE A 307 -6.69 -25.97 6.04
C ILE A 307 -5.95 -26.74 4.94
N ASP A 308 -6.68 -27.47 4.10
CA ASP A 308 -6.07 -28.21 3.00
C ASP A 308 -5.33 -27.28 2.05
N HIS A 309 -5.97 -26.17 1.65
CA HIS A 309 -5.35 -25.20 0.75
C HIS A 309 -4.07 -24.62 1.35
N TYR A 310 -4.10 -24.16 2.59
CA TYR A 310 -2.96 -23.55 3.28
C TYR A 310 -1.74 -24.48 3.32
N PHE A 311 -1.92 -25.70 3.84
CA PHE A 311 -0.80 -26.62 4.01
C PHE A 311 -0.29 -27.17 2.67
N ILE A 312 -1.17 -27.46 1.70
CA ILE A 312 -0.76 -27.94 0.38
C ILE A 312 -0.03 -26.86 -0.42
N THR A 313 -0.52 -25.63 -0.40
CA THR A 313 0.15 -24.48 -1.04
C THR A 313 1.54 -24.29 -0.44
N GLY A 314 1.66 -24.24 0.89
CA GLY A 314 2.96 -24.09 1.54
C GLY A 314 3.93 -25.26 1.33
N ILE A 315 3.44 -26.48 1.12
CA ILE A 315 4.28 -27.63 0.72
C ILE A 315 4.76 -27.47 -0.73
N ASN A 316 3.87 -27.12 -1.65
CA ASN A 316 4.20 -26.95 -3.07
C ASN A 316 5.18 -25.79 -3.31
N GLU A 317 5.05 -24.72 -2.52
CA GLU A 317 5.94 -23.57 -2.53
C GLU A 317 7.26 -23.82 -1.78
N GLY A 318 7.43 -25.00 -1.17
CA GLY A 318 8.65 -25.35 -0.44
C GLY A 318 8.82 -24.63 0.90
N ARG A 319 7.77 -23.98 1.43
CA ARG A 319 7.77 -23.37 2.77
C ARG A 319 7.70 -24.44 3.87
N PHE A 320 7.06 -25.57 3.55
CA PHE A 320 6.83 -26.67 4.49
C PHE A 320 7.31 -28.00 3.94
N LYS A 321 7.74 -28.87 4.85
CA LYS A 321 7.95 -30.28 4.57
C LYS A 321 7.33 -31.12 5.67
N ILE A 322 6.40 -32.00 5.31
CA ILE A 322 5.91 -33.02 6.25
C ILE A 322 7.05 -34.01 6.48
N LYS A 323 7.59 -34.03 7.70
CA LYS A 323 8.65 -34.96 8.11
C LYS A 323 8.09 -36.33 8.43
N ASP A 324 6.90 -36.37 9.02
CA ASP A 324 6.25 -37.58 9.46
C ASP A 324 4.74 -37.35 9.65
N HIS A 325 3.95 -38.42 9.67
CA HIS A 325 2.51 -38.36 9.88
C HIS A 325 2.00 -39.66 10.51
N GLU A 326 0.96 -39.56 11.34
CA GLU A 326 0.31 -40.74 11.92
C GLU A 326 -1.20 -40.54 12.12
N GLN A 327 -1.89 -41.67 12.28
CA GLN A 327 -3.31 -41.65 12.58
C GLN A 327 -3.55 -41.14 14.01
N GLY A 328 -4.47 -40.20 14.13
CA GLY A 328 -4.87 -39.60 15.39
C GLY A 328 -6.18 -40.18 15.95
N GLN A 329 -6.72 -39.49 16.95
CA GLN A 329 -8.06 -39.77 17.44
C GLN A 329 -9.10 -38.99 16.62
N PRO A 330 -10.37 -39.44 16.57
CA PRO A 330 -11.42 -38.74 15.82
C PRO A 330 -11.57 -37.25 16.15
N ARG A 331 -11.28 -36.85 17.40
CA ARG A 331 -11.31 -35.44 17.84
C ARG A 331 -10.23 -34.55 17.21
N HIS A 332 -9.21 -35.12 16.56
CA HIS A 332 -8.14 -34.37 15.88
C HIS A 332 -8.54 -33.93 14.45
N GLY A 333 -9.79 -34.16 14.05
CA GLY A 333 -10.34 -33.79 12.74
C GLY A 333 -10.18 -34.88 11.69
N ARG A 334 -10.45 -34.57 10.42
CA ARG A 334 -10.41 -35.55 9.31
C ARG A 334 -9.00 -35.87 8.77
N GLY A 335 -7.99 -35.09 9.18
CA GLY A 335 -6.63 -35.14 8.63
C GLY A 335 -6.50 -34.43 7.28
N LEU A 336 -5.25 -34.12 6.89
CA LEU A 336 -4.95 -33.37 5.66
C LEU A 336 -5.51 -34.09 4.43
N LEU A 337 -6.23 -33.37 3.56
CA LEU A 337 -6.94 -33.94 2.39
C LEU A 337 -7.89 -35.09 2.72
N GLY A 338 -8.35 -35.19 3.98
CA GLY A 338 -9.28 -36.21 4.45
C GLY A 338 -8.61 -37.56 4.70
N LYS A 339 -7.28 -37.60 4.72
CA LYS A 339 -6.50 -38.80 5.00
C LYS A 339 -6.33 -38.98 6.51
N LYS A 340 -6.86 -40.09 7.05
CA LYS A 340 -6.83 -40.37 8.49
C LYS A 340 -5.42 -40.50 9.06
N ASP A 341 -4.49 -41.02 8.27
CA ASP A 341 -3.06 -41.13 8.60
C ASP A 341 -2.33 -39.78 8.59
N TYR A 342 -3.01 -38.67 8.26
CA TYR A 342 -2.52 -37.29 8.34
C TYR A 342 -3.31 -36.46 9.37
N GLN A 343 -3.95 -37.11 10.36
CA GLN A 343 -4.60 -36.41 11.47
C GLN A 343 -3.58 -35.75 12.40
N LEU A 344 -2.46 -36.44 12.62
CA LEU A 344 -1.30 -35.91 13.31
C LEU A 344 -0.15 -35.78 12.31
N ILE A 345 0.47 -34.60 12.24
CA ILE A 345 1.61 -34.37 11.36
C ILE A 345 2.78 -33.79 12.14
N LYS A 346 3.98 -34.05 11.64
CA LYS A 346 5.21 -33.38 12.05
C LYS A 346 5.70 -32.55 10.88
N LEU A 347 5.77 -31.24 11.09
CA LEU A 347 6.11 -30.27 10.04
C LEU A 347 7.51 -29.72 10.28
N GLU A 348 8.33 -29.70 9.23
CA GLU A 348 9.51 -28.86 9.15
C GLU A 348 9.15 -27.61 8.38
N ILE A 349 9.38 -26.45 8.99
CA ILE A 349 9.24 -25.16 8.34
C ILE A 349 10.61 -24.80 7.77
N LEU A 350 10.66 -24.59 6.45
CA LEU A 350 11.88 -24.27 5.74
C LEU A 350 12.01 -22.76 5.72
N GLU A 351 13.09 -22.23 6.30
CA GLU A 351 13.42 -20.81 6.18
C GLU A 351 13.71 -20.52 4.71
N ILE A 352 12.93 -19.60 4.14
CA ILE A 352 13.25 -19.01 2.84
C ILE A 352 14.57 -18.26 3.07
N ARG A 353 15.67 -18.84 2.56
CA ARG A 353 16.91 -18.11 2.44
C ARG A 353 16.71 -17.13 1.29
N ASP A 354 16.54 -15.86 1.64
CA ASP A 354 16.67 -14.73 0.72
C ASP A 354 17.98 -14.81 -0.08
#